data_AF-A0AAU7K7T3-F1
#
_entry.id   AF-A0AAU7K7T3-F1
#
_cell.length_a   1.000
_cell.length_b   1.000
_cell.length_c   1.000
_cell.angle_alpha   90.00
_cell.angle_beta   90.00
_cell.angle_gamma   90.00
#
_symmetry.space_group_name_H-M   'P 1'
#
loop_
_entity.id
_entity.type
_entity.pdbx_description
1 polymer ?
#
loop_
_entity_poly.entity_id
_entity_poly.type
_entity_poly.pdbx_seq_one_letter_code
_entity_poly.pdbx_strand_id
1 'polypeptide(L)'
;MDKFDDVPILNHHLKSKLTEFSLKVLLHCQRNSTPIHWNFQGLKSELSDLARSLFIEFSNDIYLNHYDLPAIKDGDLVKRRSDGEYYKVIKTESITFRLNHIPRKTKKDSFPANIPEIRYDKLALKYLKVSAGVSEKTIKNYFDFFEKLNNEKSEFPRTHFEKKSVFITKKTLWDELPEKSKIPSIYLPNPREENGISEIKSIPALSDCLTYFTPKYEVCYQNILLKGEKIKTIIVFDTEADKIQQILQDKVKFGFNLIVLSNSVTPLKNEGISCWNWFREETEILKTL
;
A
#
# COMPACT_ATOMS: atom_id res chain seq x y z
N MET A 1 -9.59 -12.08 16.45
CA MET A 1 -8.57 -12.19 15.39
C MET A 1 -7.46 -11.27 15.79
N ASP A 2 -6.33 -11.83 16.23
CA ASP A 2 -5.18 -11.03 16.60
C ASP A 2 -4.69 -10.27 15.36
N LYS A 3 -4.46 -8.96 15.49
CA LYS A 3 -4.19 -8.03 14.37
C LYS A 3 -2.82 -8.29 13.68
N PHE A 4 -2.15 -9.38 14.02
CA PHE A 4 -0.73 -9.61 13.75
C PHE A 4 -0.38 -11.06 13.43
N ASP A 5 -1.32 -11.84 12.90
CA ASP A 5 -0.98 -13.17 12.39
C ASP A 5 -0.04 -13.07 11.17
N ASP A 6 0.86 -14.05 11.05
CA ASP A 6 1.74 -14.18 9.90
C ASP A 6 0.89 -14.34 8.63
N VAL A 7 0.82 -13.28 7.82
CA VAL A 7 0.11 -13.33 6.54
C VAL A 7 0.72 -14.45 5.70
N PRO A 8 -0.06 -15.44 5.24
CA PRO A 8 0.45 -16.48 4.37
C PRO A 8 1.08 -15.87 3.12
N ILE A 9 2.25 -16.38 2.72
CA ILE A 9 2.93 -15.90 1.52
C ILE A 9 2.05 -16.22 0.31
N LEU A 10 1.70 -15.18 -0.44
CA LEU A 10 0.93 -15.25 -1.66
C LEU A 10 1.86 -15.69 -2.79
N ASN A 11 2.01 -17.00 -2.99
CA ASN A 11 2.82 -17.58 -4.09
C ASN A 11 2.24 -17.31 -5.50
N HIS A 12 1.36 -16.33 -5.66
CA HIS A 12 0.71 -16.04 -6.92
C HIS A 12 1.67 -15.34 -7.89
N HIS A 13 1.73 -15.85 -9.13
CA HIS A 13 2.38 -15.24 -10.30
C HIS A 13 3.91 -15.25 -10.39
N LEU A 14 4.61 -15.99 -9.52
CA LEU A 14 6.05 -16.17 -9.64
C LEU A 14 6.39 -17.26 -10.67
N LYS A 15 7.11 -16.87 -11.72
CA LYS A 15 7.52 -17.78 -12.82
C LYS A 15 8.84 -18.50 -12.57
N SER A 16 9.63 -18.02 -11.60
CA SER A 16 11.00 -18.47 -11.35
C SER A 16 11.18 -18.86 -9.90
N LYS A 17 11.78 -20.04 -9.67
CA LYS A 17 12.17 -20.52 -8.33
C LYS A 17 13.12 -19.56 -7.62
N LEU A 18 13.97 -18.87 -8.39
CA LEU A 18 14.85 -17.83 -7.86
C LEU A 18 14.06 -16.66 -7.31
N THR A 19 13.03 -16.21 -8.03
CA THR A 19 12.16 -15.12 -7.57
C THR A 19 11.32 -15.56 -6.37
N GLU A 20 10.83 -16.80 -6.37
CA GLU A 20 10.11 -17.38 -5.23
C GLU A 20 10.97 -17.46 -3.97
N PHE A 21 12.18 -17.99 -4.07
CA PHE A 21 13.12 -18.06 -2.96
C PHE A 21 13.48 -16.65 -2.46
N SER A 22 13.83 -15.74 -3.37
CA SER A 22 14.17 -14.36 -3.03
C SER A 22 13.02 -13.67 -2.30
N LEU A 23 11.78 -13.87 -2.77
CA LEU A 23 10.59 -13.32 -2.13
C LEU A 23 10.47 -13.84 -0.69
N LYS A 24 10.57 -15.15 -0.47
CA LYS A 24 10.46 -15.76 0.87
C LYS A 24 11.50 -15.20 1.84
N VAL A 25 12.75 -15.06 1.39
CA VAL A 25 13.81 -14.51 2.25
C VAL A 25 13.58 -13.02 2.52
N LEU A 26 13.19 -12.22 1.52
CA LEU A 26 12.89 -10.80 1.73
C LEU A 26 11.71 -10.58 2.68
N LEU A 27 10.66 -11.39 2.57
CA LEU A 27 9.52 -11.36 3.49
C LEU A 27 9.95 -11.77 4.90
N HIS A 28 10.84 -12.75 5.05
CA HIS A 28 11.40 -13.14 6.35
C HIS A 28 12.23 -12.01 6.98
N CYS A 29 13.13 -11.37 6.21
CA CYS A 29 13.89 -10.20 6.64
C CYS A 29 12.95 -9.05 7.06
N GLN A 30 11.86 -8.85 6.31
CA GLN A 30 10.86 -7.83 6.62
C GLN A 30 10.18 -8.07 7.97
N ARG A 31 9.75 -9.30 8.25
CA ARG A 31 9.10 -9.67 9.53
C ARG A 31 10.05 -9.46 10.72
N ASN A 32 11.32 -9.77 10.53
CA ASN A 32 12.37 -9.58 11.55
C ASN A 32 12.92 -8.15 11.61
N SER A 33 12.41 -7.22 10.79
CA SER A 33 12.90 -5.83 10.71
C SER A 33 14.40 -5.72 10.42
N THR A 34 14.94 -6.69 9.69
CA THR A 34 16.35 -6.75 9.30
C THR A 34 16.53 -6.07 7.95
N PRO A 35 17.37 -5.02 7.86
CA PRO A 35 17.75 -4.43 6.58
C PRO A 35 18.47 -5.44 5.70
N ILE A 36 18.14 -5.47 4.42
CA ILE A 36 18.83 -6.32 3.45
C ILE A 36 19.02 -5.60 2.11
N HIS A 37 20.21 -5.76 1.53
CA HIS A 37 20.50 -5.38 0.16
C HIS A 37 20.66 -6.66 -0.66
N TRP A 38 19.86 -6.80 -1.72
CA TRP A 38 19.92 -7.92 -2.63
C TRP A 38 20.19 -7.46 -4.06
N ASN A 39 21.28 -7.96 -4.64
CA ASN A 39 21.66 -7.66 -6.00
C ASN A 39 21.36 -8.84 -6.94
N PHE A 40 20.66 -8.55 -8.02
CA PHE A 40 20.22 -9.45 -9.08
C PHE A 40 21.07 -9.23 -10.33
N GLN A 41 22.36 -9.52 -10.24
CA GLN A 41 23.34 -9.21 -11.29
C GLN A 41 22.94 -9.79 -12.66
N GLY A 42 22.55 -8.93 -13.60
CA GLY A 42 22.14 -9.33 -14.95
C GLY A 42 20.73 -9.94 -15.04
N LEU A 43 19.94 -9.95 -13.97
CA LEU A 43 18.64 -10.63 -13.88
C LEU A 43 17.48 -9.62 -13.78
N LYS A 44 17.41 -8.70 -14.75
CA LYS A 44 16.45 -7.58 -14.75
C LYS A 44 14.99 -8.05 -14.77
N SER A 45 14.69 -9.12 -15.51
CA SER A 45 13.35 -9.71 -15.60
C SER A 45 12.87 -10.24 -14.25
N GLU A 46 13.70 -11.06 -13.60
CA GLU A 46 13.43 -11.67 -12.31
C GLU A 46 13.31 -10.60 -11.22
N LEU A 47 14.16 -9.58 -11.27
CA LEU A 47 14.08 -8.42 -10.37
C LEU A 47 12.77 -7.66 -10.53
N SER A 48 12.30 -7.45 -11.76
CA SER A 48 11.04 -6.76 -12.04
C SER A 48 9.84 -7.58 -11.58
N ASP A 49 9.86 -8.90 -11.80
CA ASP A 49 8.83 -9.82 -11.32
C ASP A 49 8.81 -9.87 -9.78
N LEU A 50 9.98 -9.87 -9.13
CA LEU A 50 10.09 -9.78 -7.68
C LEU A 50 9.44 -8.52 -7.14
N ALA A 51 9.71 -7.37 -7.75
CA ALA A 51 9.13 -6.10 -7.31
C ALA A 51 7.61 -6.06 -7.44
N ARG A 52 7.05 -6.67 -8.49
CA ARG A 52 5.60 -6.82 -8.67
C ARG A 52 4.99 -7.68 -7.56
N SER A 53 5.64 -8.79 -7.21
CA SER A 53 5.18 -9.65 -6.11
C SER A 53 5.29 -8.96 -4.75
N LEU A 54 6.41 -8.28 -4.47
CA LEU A 54 6.58 -7.49 -3.24
C LEU A 54 5.52 -6.40 -3.11
N PHE A 55 5.12 -5.75 -4.21
CA PHE A 55 4.05 -4.76 -4.20
C PHE A 55 2.73 -5.37 -3.70
N ILE A 56 2.37 -6.58 -4.16
CA ILE A 56 1.15 -7.27 -3.74
C ILE A 56 1.28 -7.69 -2.27
N GLU A 57 2.38 -8.36 -1.91
CA GLU A 57 2.62 -8.91 -0.57
C GLU A 57 2.61 -7.81 0.51
N PHE A 58 3.38 -6.74 0.29
CA PHE A 58 3.41 -5.64 1.25
C PHE A 58 2.09 -4.88 1.30
N SER A 59 1.38 -4.74 0.19
CA SER A 59 0.05 -4.14 0.22
C SER A 59 -0.94 -5.00 0.99
N ASN A 60 -0.86 -6.33 0.87
CA ASN A 60 -1.70 -7.25 1.60
C ASN A 60 -1.40 -7.27 3.10
N ASP A 61 -0.13 -7.25 3.48
CA ASP A 61 0.27 -7.12 4.89
C ASP A 61 -0.24 -5.82 5.52
N ILE A 62 -0.11 -4.68 4.83
CA ILE A 62 -0.69 -3.43 5.32
C ILE A 62 -2.22 -3.54 5.42
N TYR A 63 -2.87 -4.15 4.42
CA TYR A 63 -4.32 -4.32 4.39
C TYR A 63 -4.85 -5.20 5.54
N LEU A 64 -4.12 -6.25 5.91
CA LEU A 64 -4.52 -7.18 6.97
C LEU A 64 -4.18 -6.67 8.36
N ASN A 65 -2.96 -6.13 8.54
CA ASN A 65 -2.39 -5.91 9.86
C ASN A 65 -2.35 -4.43 10.30
N HIS A 66 -2.45 -3.50 9.35
CA HIS A 66 -2.26 -2.07 9.62
C HIS A 66 -3.48 -1.22 9.26
N TYR A 67 -4.66 -1.83 9.12
CA TYR A 67 -5.89 -1.07 8.93
C TYR A 67 -6.24 -0.25 10.18
N ASP A 68 -6.94 0.85 9.94
CA ASP A 68 -7.52 1.71 10.98
C ASP A 68 -8.95 2.12 10.59
N LEU A 69 -9.71 2.62 11.56
CA LEU A 69 -11.04 3.14 11.34
C LEU A 69 -10.96 4.47 10.58
N PRO A 70 -11.81 4.70 9.56
CA PRO A 70 -11.80 5.94 8.79
C PRO A 70 -12.14 7.15 9.65
N ALA A 71 -11.35 8.23 9.54
CA ALA A 71 -11.65 9.50 10.20
C ALA A 71 -12.87 10.18 9.55
N ILE A 72 -14.06 9.84 10.04
CA ILE A 72 -15.34 10.42 9.62
C ILE A 72 -15.62 11.69 10.43
N LYS A 73 -15.89 12.79 9.73
CA LYS A 73 -16.10 14.13 10.28
C LYS A 73 -17.48 14.67 9.91
N ASP A 74 -17.85 15.75 10.58
CA ASP A 74 -19.04 16.53 10.23
C ASP A 74 -18.98 16.98 8.76
N GLY A 75 -20.10 16.85 8.06
CA GLY A 75 -20.23 17.19 6.64
C GLY A 75 -19.75 16.13 5.65
N ASP A 76 -19.09 15.06 6.10
CA ASP A 76 -18.66 13.97 5.21
C ASP A 76 -19.86 13.27 4.55
N LEU A 77 -19.65 12.84 3.31
CA LEU A 77 -20.59 11.95 2.61
C LEU A 77 -20.18 10.50 2.88
N VAL A 78 -21.13 9.67 3.29
CA VAL A 78 -20.92 8.25 3.54
C VAL A 78 -21.94 7.40 2.81
N LYS A 79 -21.54 6.19 2.40
CA LYS A 79 -22.39 5.19 1.74
C LYS A 79 -22.57 3.99 2.67
N ARG A 80 -23.82 3.59 2.90
CA ARG A 80 -24.17 2.40 3.70
C ARG A 80 -23.87 1.12 2.91
N ARG A 81 -23.20 0.15 3.54
CA ARG A 81 -22.81 -1.11 2.86
C ARG A 81 -23.98 -2.04 2.53
N SER A 82 -25.01 -2.08 3.37
CA SER A 82 -26.10 -3.04 3.24
C SER A 82 -26.98 -2.83 2.01
N ASP A 83 -27.21 -1.58 1.63
CA ASP A 83 -28.16 -1.21 0.56
C ASP A 83 -27.63 -0.14 -0.40
N GLY A 84 -26.43 0.39 -0.12
CA GLY A 84 -25.77 1.37 -0.97
C GLY A 84 -26.35 2.78 -0.87
N GLU A 85 -27.17 3.08 0.13
CA GLU A 85 -27.77 4.40 0.33
C GLU A 85 -26.74 5.42 0.84
N TYR A 86 -26.93 6.68 0.47
CA TYR A 86 -25.98 7.77 0.74
C TYR A 86 -26.50 8.64 1.87
N TYR A 87 -25.58 9.11 2.72
CA TYR A 87 -25.90 9.94 3.86
C TYR A 87 -24.86 11.04 4.04
N LYS A 88 -25.33 12.23 4.43
CA LYS A 88 -24.48 13.29 4.97
C LYS A 88 -24.34 13.10 6.48
N VAL A 89 -23.12 13.09 6.96
CA VAL A 89 -22.80 13.03 8.39
C VAL A 89 -23.01 14.40 9.00
N ILE A 90 -23.74 14.47 10.11
CA ILE A 90 -23.91 15.66 10.94
C ILE A 90 -23.43 15.31 12.34
N LYS A 91 -22.46 16.05 12.88
CA LYS A 91 -22.01 15.85 14.26
C LYS A 91 -23.04 16.45 15.22
N THR A 92 -23.53 15.64 16.16
CA THR A 92 -24.50 16.06 17.17
C THR A 92 -23.83 16.31 18.52
N GLU A 93 -23.00 15.39 18.99
CA GLU A 93 -22.27 15.49 20.28
C GLU A 93 -20.82 15.01 20.14
N SER A 94 -20.09 14.83 21.26
CA SER A 94 -18.67 14.43 21.24
C SER A 94 -18.41 13.07 20.57
N ILE A 95 -19.36 12.13 20.67
CA ILE A 95 -19.21 10.74 20.19
C ILE A 95 -20.35 10.22 19.30
N THR A 96 -21.40 11.02 19.07
CA THR A 96 -22.58 10.66 18.27
C THR A 96 -22.73 11.53 17.04
N PHE A 97 -23.29 10.94 15.99
CA PHE A 97 -23.58 11.57 14.72
C PHE A 97 -25.03 11.34 14.34
N ARG A 98 -25.56 12.20 13.49
CA ARG A 98 -26.80 12.03 12.76
C ARG A 98 -26.48 11.83 11.28
N LEU A 99 -27.21 10.93 10.63
CA LEU A 99 -27.07 10.70 9.19
C LEU A 99 -28.31 11.21 8.46
N ASN A 100 -28.12 12.23 7.64
CA ASN A 100 -29.17 12.75 6.77
C ASN A 100 -29.11 12.05 5.42
N HIS A 101 -30.19 11.37 5.02
CA HIS A 101 -30.22 10.64 3.76
C HIS A 101 -30.08 11.60 2.57
N ILE A 102 -29.30 11.18 1.57
CA ILE A 102 -29.18 11.87 0.29
C ILE A 102 -29.81 10.96 -0.78
N PRO A 103 -31.03 11.29 -1.25
CA PRO A 103 -31.70 10.47 -2.25
C PRO A 103 -30.95 10.50 -3.57
N ARG A 104 -30.83 9.32 -4.20
CA ARG A 104 -30.38 9.21 -5.59
C ARG A 104 -31.53 9.60 -6.52
N LYS A 105 -31.23 10.39 -7.55
CA LYS A 105 -32.21 10.81 -8.58
C LYS A 105 -32.98 9.66 -9.25
N THR A 106 -32.52 8.41 -9.12
CA THR A 106 -33.04 7.24 -9.84
C THR A 106 -33.91 6.28 -9.02
N LYS A 107 -34.07 6.45 -7.69
CA LYS A 107 -34.99 5.61 -6.89
C LYS A 107 -36.15 6.45 -6.37
N LYS A 108 -37.37 6.20 -6.85
CA LYS A 108 -38.60 6.89 -6.41
C LYS A 108 -39.13 6.41 -5.04
N ASP A 109 -38.72 5.22 -4.59
CA ASP A 109 -39.24 4.58 -3.37
C ASP A 109 -38.13 4.17 -2.38
N SER A 110 -37.19 5.06 -2.08
CA SER A 110 -36.34 4.89 -0.90
C SER A 110 -36.98 5.65 0.25
N PHE A 111 -37.55 4.98 1.25
CA PHE A 111 -37.96 5.62 2.50
C PHE A 111 -36.72 6.24 3.17
N PRO A 112 -36.56 7.58 3.20
CA PRO A 112 -35.40 8.20 3.80
C PRO A 112 -35.61 8.23 5.31
N ALA A 113 -35.19 7.19 6.02
CA ALA A 113 -35.02 7.34 7.46
C ALA A 113 -33.71 8.07 7.68
N ASN A 114 -33.77 9.36 8.03
CA ASN A 114 -32.64 10.01 8.71
C ASN A 114 -32.33 9.15 9.94
N ILE A 115 -31.07 8.78 10.13
CA ILE A 115 -30.67 7.91 11.22
C ILE A 115 -30.23 8.82 12.37
N PRO A 116 -31.01 8.91 13.45
CA PRO A 116 -30.59 9.65 14.63
C PRO A 116 -29.49 8.88 15.36
N GLU A 117 -28.60 9.63 16.03
CA GLU A 117 -27.70 9.13 17.08
C GLU A 117 -26.96 7.81 16.78
N ILE A 118 -26.14 7.82 15.72
CA ILE A 118 -25.18 6.75 15.46
C ILE A 118 -23.84 7.05 16.16
N ARG A 119 -23.36 6.12 16.96
CA ARG A 119 -22.00 6.18 17.53
C ARG A 119 -20.94 5.97 16.46
N TYR A 120 -19.75 6.55 16.67
CA TYR A 120 -18.64 6.49 15.71
C TYR A 120 -18.24 5.07 15.30
N ASP A 121 -18.18 4.14 16.25
CA ASP A 121 -17.85 2.73 16.02
C ASP A 121 -18.81 2.07 15.01
N LYS A 122 -20.12 2.25 15.21
CA LYS A 122 -21.14 1.72 14.29
C LYS A 122 -21.09 2.42 12.93
N LEU A 123 -20.79 3.71 12.89
CA LEU A 123 -20.64 4.50 11.67
C LEU A 123 -19.45 4.00 10.85
N ALA A 124 -18.28 3.88 11.47
CA ALA A 124 -17.05 3.44 10.82
C ALA A 124 -17.12 1.99 10.29
N LEU A 125 -17.86 1.11 10.96
CA LEU A 125 -18.00 -0.30 10.54
C LEU A 125 -18.97 -0.48 9.37
N LYS A 126 -20.08 0.26 9.35
CA LYS A 126 -21.19 0.02 8.41
C LYS A 126 -21.20 0.95 7.21
N TYR A 127 -20.43 2.03 7.25
CA TYR A 127 -20.45 3.08 6.25
C TYR A 127 -19.07 3.33 5.66
N LEU A 128 -19.04 3.57 4.36
CA LEU A 128 -17.85 3.94 3.61
C LEU A 128 -17.87 5.45 3.38
N LYS A 129 -16.82 6.16 3.82
CA LYS A 129 -16.63 7.55 3.42
C LYS A 129 -16.41 7.63 1.91
N VAL A 130 -17.16 8.51 1.23
CA VAL A 130 -17.13 8.67 -0.23
C VAL A 130 -16.85 10.14 -0.58
N SER A 131 -15.96 10.37 -1.54
CA SER A 131 -15.80 11.66 -2.20
C SER A 131 -16.73 11.75 -3.43
N ALA A 132 -17.12 12.97 -3.80
CA ALA A 132 -17.92 13.18 -5.01
C ALA A 132 -17.13 12.71 -6.25
N GLY A 133 -17.77 11.95 -7.15
CA GLY A 133 -17.17 11.50 -8.43
C GLY A 133 -16.68 10.05 -8.47
N VAL A 134 -16.91 9.26 -7.41
CA VAL A 134 -16.43 7.87 -7.33
C VAL A 134 -17.37 6.88 -8.02
N SER A 135 -16.84 6.05 -8.92
CA SER A 135 -17.57 4.93 -9.52
C SER A 135 -17.72 3.78 -8.52
N GLU A 136 -18.94 3.25 -8.36
CA GLU A 136 -19.21 2.08 -7.50
C GLU A 136 -18.40 0.86 -7.92
N LYS A 137 -18.15 0.72 -9.22
CA LYS A 137 -17.35 -0.36 -9.80
C LYS A 137 -15.92 -0.33 -9.27
N THR A 138 -15.31 0.84 -9.13
CA THR A 138 -13.92 0.97 -8.65
C THR A 138 -13.80 0.53 -7.19
N ILE A 139 -14.72 0.97 -6.32
CA ILE A 139 -14.74 0.55 -4.91
C ILE A 139 -14.99 -0.96 -4.81
N LYS A 140 -15.93 -1.49 -5.59
CA LYS A 140 -16.23 -2.92 -5.58
C LYS A 140 -15.01 -3.75 -6.02
N ASN A 141 -14.34 -3.36 -7.10
CA ASN A 141 -13.14 -4.06 -7.58
C ASN A 141 -12.02 -4.10 -6.52
N TYR A 142 -11.86 -3.03 -5.75
CA TYR A 142 -10.91 -2.97 -4.63
C TYR A 142 -11.22 -4.01 -3.55
N PHE A 143 -12.47 -4.06 -3.07
CA PHE A 143 -12.87 -5.05 -2.07
C PHE A 143 -12.81 -6.47 -2.62
N ASP A 144 -13.36 -6.70 -3.82
CA ASP A 144 -13.35 -8.01 -4.49
C ASP A 144 -11.92 -8.54 -4.68
N PHE A 145 -10.93 -7.67 -4.91
CA PHE A 145 -9.53 -8.07 -5.04
C PHE A 145 -8.99 -8.66 -3.73
N PHE A 146 -9.09 -7.92 -2.61
CA PHE A 146 -8.56 -8.40 -1.34
C PHE A 146 -9.38 -9.54 -0.73
N GLU A 147 -10.69 -9.60 -0.99
CA GLU A 147 -11.53 -10.74 -0.58
C GLU A 147 -11.11 -12.02 -1.31
N LYS A 148 -10.83 -11.95 -2.62
CA LYS A 148 -10.30 -13.09 -3.39
C LYS A 148 -8.88 -13.44 -2.97
N LEU A 149 -8.04 -12.44 -2.74
CA LEU A 149 -6.64 -12.64 -2.38
C LEU A 149 -6.49 -13.38 -1.04
N ASN A 150 -7.34 -13.06 -0.07
CA ASN A 150 -7.27 -13.64 1.28
C ASN A 150 -8.31 -14.74 1.54
N ASN A 151 -9.18 -15.03 0.56
CA ASN A 151 -10.31 -15.95 0.71
C ASN A 151 -11.19 -15.64 1.94
N GLU A 152 -11.35 -14.35 2.25
CA GLU A 152 -12.05 -13.86 3.44
C GLU A 152 -12.89 -12.63 3.08
N LYS A 153 -14.14 -12.59 3.52
CA LYS A 153 -14.97 -11.38 3.38
C LYS A 153 -14.64 -10.39 4.48
N SER A 154 -14.35 -9.16 4.10
CA SER A 154 -14.02 -8.14 5.08
C SER A 154 -15.27 -7.66 5.83
N GLU A 155 -15.29 -7.84 7.15
CA GLU A 155 -16.39 -7.40 8.01
C GLU A 155 -16.57 -5.88 8.02
N PHE A 156 -15.51 -5.11 7.74
CA PHE A 156 -15.51 -3.65 7.71
C PHE A 156 -14.69 -3.10 6.53
N PRO A 157 -14.99 -1.88 6.04
CA PRO A 157 -14.30 -1.33 4.88
C PRO A 157 -12.92 -0.80 5.27
N ARG A 158 -11.89 -1.64 5.08
CA ARG A 158 -10.48 -1.24 5.22
C ARG A 158 -10.15 -0.22 4.14
N THR A 159 -10.08 1.05 4.49
CA THR A 159 -9.79 2.14 3.55
C THR A 159 -8.81 3.16 4.11
N HIS A 160 -8.41 2.99 5.36
CA HIS A 160 -7.44 3.80 6.07
C HIS A 160 -6.44 2.88 6.73
N PHE A 161 -5.16 3.27 6.75
CA PHE A 161 -4.09 2.41 7.27
C PHE A 161 -3.08 3.21 8.09
N GLU A 162 -2.76 2.70 9.28
CA GLU A 162 -1.82 3.31 10.22
C GLU A 162 -0.39 3.35 9.65
N LYS A 163 0.02 2.28 8.96
CA LYS A 163 1.34 2.17 8.35
C LYS A 163 1.24 1.98 6.85
N LYS A 164 2.30 2.37 6.12
CA LYS A 164 2.41 2.23 4.66
C LYS A 164 3.71 1.56 4.26
N SER A 165 3.78 1.12 3.01
CA SER A 165 5.05 0.79 2.35
C SER A 165 5.45 1.89 1.36
N VAL A 166 6.74 2.06 1.09
CA VAL A 166 7.22 3.03 0.10
C VAL A 166 8.19 2.36 -0.87
N PHE A 167 7.96 2.52 -2.17
CA PHE A 167 8.90 2.16 -3.22
C PHE A 167 9.61 3.41 -3.73
N ILE A 168 10.92 3.46 -3.55
CA ILE A 168 11.81 4.45 -4.18
C ILE A 168 12.29 3.82 -5.49
N THR A 169 11.70 4.25 -6.60
CA THR A 169 11.85 3.61 -7.91
C THR A 169 11.52 4.58 -9.02
N LYS A 170 12.08 4.35 -10.21
CA LYS A 170 11.63 5.03 -11.43
C LYS A 170 10.14 4.81 -11.67
N LYS A 171 9.47 5.84 -12.20
CA LYS A 171 8.03 5.85 -12.51
C LYS A 171 7.58 4.67 -13.37
N THR A 172 8.45 4.17 -14.26
CA THR A 172 8.19 3.03 -15.14
C THR A 172 7.73 1.79 -14.37
N LEU A 173 8.35 1.48 -13.22
CA LEU A 173 7.93 0.32 -12.41
C LEU A 173 6.48 0.50 -11.94
N TRP A 174 6.13 1.69 -11.45
CA TRP A 174 4.76 1.99 -11.01
C TRP A 174 3.77 1.94 -12.18
N ASP A 175 4.15 2.50 -13.33
CA ASP A 175 3.29 2.54 -14.50
C ASP A 175 2.89 1.13 -14.98
N GLU A 176 3.82 0.17 -14.91
CA GLU A 176 3.70 -1.20 -15.38
C GLU A 176 3.10 -2.20 -14.37
N LEU A 177 2.68 -1.76 -13.18
CA LEU A 177 2.07 -2.64 -12.19
C LEU A 177 0.69 -3.17 -12.67
N PRO A 178 0.50 -4.50 -12.83
CA PRO A 178 -0.76 -5.07 -13.32
C PRO A 178 -1.95 -4.76 -12.41
N GLU A 179 -1.71 -4.77 -11.10
CA GLU A 179 -2.73 -4.62 -10.06
C GLU A 179 -2.89 -3.17 -9.58
N LYS A 180 -2.28 -2.19 -10.27
CA LYS A 180 -2.33 -0.76 -9.91
C LYS A 180 -3.75 -0.24 -9.71
N SER A 181 -4.68 -0.66 -10.56
CA SER A 181 -6.09 -0.22 -10.50
C SER A 181 -6.91 -0.90 -9.40
N LYS A 182 -6.37 -1.93 -8.75
CA LYS A 182 -7.03 -2.70 -7.68
C LYS A 182 -6.40 -2.47 -6.31
N ILE A 183 -5.12 -2.11 -6.25
CA ILE A 183 -4.41 -1.80 -5.01
C ILE A 183 -4.20 -0.28 -4.92
N PRO A 184 -4.73 0.40 -3.87
CA PRO A 184 -4.56 1.84 -3.71
C PRO A 184 -3.10 2.17 -3.43
N SER A 185 -2.50 2.88 -4.39
CA SER A 185 -1.14 3.41 -4.32
C SER A 185 -1.13 4.86 -4.78
N ILE A 186 -0.15 5.62 -4.31
CA ILE A 186 0.03 7.03 -4.67
C ILE A 186 1.44 7.22 -5.22
N TYR A 187 1.53 7.79 -6.41
CA TYR A 187 2.79 8.26 -6.97
C TYR A 187 3.04 9.71 -6.58
N LEU A 188 4.21 9.96 -5.99
CA LEU A 188 4.70 11.27 -5.60
C LEU A 188 5.82 11.67 -6.57
N PRO A 189 5.51 12.50 -7.60
CA PRO A 189 6.47 12.94 -8.58
C PRO A 189 7.58 13.78 -7.95
N ASN A 190 8.75 13.80 -8.58
CA ASN A 190 9.80 14.75 -8.21
C ASN A 190 9.52 16.11 -8.86
N PRO A 191 9.19 17.18 -8.11
CA PRO A 191 8.81 18.47 -8.69
C PRO A 191 9.95 19.13 -9.51
N ARG A 192 11.21 18.74 -9.29
CA ARG A 192 12.37 19.27 -10.04
C ARG A 192 12.57 18.59 -11.39
N GLU A 193 12.13 17.34 -11.54
CA GLU A 193 12.36 16.51 -12.74
C GLU A 193 11.06 16.29 -13.54
N GLU A 194 9.90 16.35 -12.88
CA GLU A 194 8.58 16.07 -13.42
C GLU A 194 7.67 17.28 -13.20
N ASN A 195 7.49 18.10 -14.25
CA ASN A 195 6.69 19.33 -14.37
C ASN A 195 5.57 19.58 -13.33
N GLY A 196 5.92 19.83 -12.07
CA GLY A 196 5.00 20.27 -11.00
C GLY A 196 3.73 19.44 -10.82
N ILE A 197 3.74 18.15 -11.19
CA ILE A 197 2.52 17.32 -11.17
C ILE A 197 2.11 17.11 -9.71
N SER A 198 0.82 17.24 -9.41
CA SER A 198 0.26 16.85 -8.11
C SER A 198 0.38 15.33 -7.90
N GLU A 199 0.26 14.87 -6.66
CA GLU A 199 0.19 13.42 -6.38
C GLU A 199 -0.80 12.69 -7.30
N ILE A 200 -0.43 11.49 -7.76
CA ILE A 200 -1.27 10.69 -8.67
C ILE A 200 -1.74 9.45 -7.92
N LYS A 201 -3.04 9.34 -7.69
CA LYS A 201 -3.65 8.17 -7.03
C LYS A 201 -4.00 7.10 -8.06
N SER A 202 -3.64 5.85 -7.78
CA SER A 202 -4.05 4.72 -8.62
C SER A 202 -5.56 4.46 -8.56
N ILE A 203 -6.17 4.77 -7.41
CA ILE A 203 -7.60 4.74 -7.17
C ILE A 203 -8.01 6.12 -6.60
N PRO A 204 -8.40 7.08 -7.44
CA PRO A 204 -8.75 8.45 -7.00
C PRO A 204 -9.86 8.52 -5.95
N ALA A 205 -10.67 7.47 -5.88
CA ALA A 205 -11.77 7.33 -4.94
C ALA A 205 -11.36 7.15 -3.48
N LEU A 206 -10.16 6.63 -3.25
CA LEU A 206 -9.66 6.36 -1.90
C LEU A 206 -8.79 7.53 -1.47
N SER A 207 -9.12 8.11 -0.32
CA SER A 207 -8.37 9.22 0.24
C SER A 207 -6.96 8.80 0.66
N ASP A 208 -6.86 7.57 1.16
CA ASP A 208 -5.66 6.96 1.70
C ASP A 208 -5.18 5.79 0.82
N CYS A 209 -3.94 5.33 1.03
CA CYS A 209 -3.31 4.27 0.25
C CYS A 209 -2.62 3.21 1.10
N LEU A 210 -2.19 2.12 0.48
CA LEU A 210 -1.36 1.08 1.11
C LEU A 210 0.13 1.35 0.87
N THR A 211 0.45 1.88 -0.32
CA THR A 211 1.82 1.96 -0.81
C THR A 211 2.07 3.29 -1.55
N TYR A 212 3.17 3.97 -1.22
CA TYR A 212 3.67 5.12 -1.97
C TYR A 212 4.74 4.71 -2.98
N PHE A 213 4.81 5.44 -4.09
CA PHE A 213 5.87 5.36 -5.09
C PHE A 213 6.51 6.72 -5.29
N THR A 214 7.82 6.79 -5.38
CA THR A 214 8.52 8.04 -5.65
C THR A 214 9.87 7.79 -6.34
N PRO A 215 10.33 8.65 -7.26
CA PRO A 215 11.60 8.44 -7.97
C PRO A 215 12.84 8.70 -7.12
N LYS A 216 12.71 9.50 -6.05
CA LYS A 216 13.84 10.02 -5.27
C LYS A 216 13.60 9.87 -3.77
N TYR A 217 14.67 9.58 -3.03
CA TYR A 217 14.52 9.46 -1.57
C TYR A 217 14.14 10.80 -0.92
N GLU A 218 14.67 11.92 -1.41
CA GLU A 218 14.36 13.25 -0.85
C GLU A 218 12.85 13.56 -0.88
N VAL A 219 12.14 13.11 -1.92
CA VAL A 219 10.69 13.27 -2.04
C VAL A 219 9.96 12.43 -0.98
N CYS A 220 10.39 11.18 -0.75
CA CYS A 220 9.90 10.35 0.36
C CYS A 220 10.12 11.04 1.70
N TYR A 221 11.34 11.52 1.96
CA TYR A 221 11.70 12.17 3.21
C TYR A 221 10.80 13.40 3.48
N GLN A 222 10.65 14.29 2.50
CA GLN A 222 9.88 15.53 2.66
C GLN A 222 8.37 15.32 2.69
N ASN A 223 7.82 14.45 1.83
CA ASN A 223 6.38 14.34 1.64
C ASN A 223 5.72 13.25 2.47
N ILE A 224 6.50 12.32 3.00
CA ILE A 224 5.99 11.18 3.77
C ILE A 224 6.54 11.25 5.20
N LEU A 225 7.85 11.09 5.36
CA LEU A 225 8.47 10.92 6.69
C LEU A 225 8.33 12.17 7.56
N LEU A 226 8.65 13.36 7.04
CA LEU A 226 8.52 14.62 7.79
C LEU A 226 7.06 15.01 8.07
N LYS A 227 6.09 14.51 7.30
CA LYS A 227 4.67 14.74 7.55
C LYS A 227 4.09 13.82 8.64
N GLY A 228 4.90 12.91 9.18
CA GLY A 228 4.50 12.01 10.27
C GLY A 228 3.80 10.74 9.80
N GLU A 229 3.80 10.44 8.49
CA GLU A 229 3.29 9.17 7.98
C GLU A 229 4.16 8.01 8.49
N LYS A 230 3.55 7.00 9.13
CA LYS A 230 4.30 5.86 9.64
C LYS A 230 4.58 4.87 8.51
N ILE A 231 5.85 4.56 8.30
CA ILE A 231 6.26 3.62 7.26
C ILE A 231 6.67 2.30 7.89
N LYS A 232 6.13 1.19 7.39
CA LYS A 232 6.53 -0.16 7.77
C LYS A 232 7.83 -0.54 7.07
N THR A 233 7.88 -0.37 5.74
CA THR A 233 9.02 -0.79 4.90
C THR A 233 9.27 0.22 3.78
N ILE A 234 10.54 0.58 3.58
CA ILE A 234 11.03 1.28 2.39
C ILE A 234 11.76 0.27 1.50
N ILE A 235 11.39 0.24 0.23
CA ILE A 235 12.00 -0.56 -0.82
C ILE A 235 12.72 0.39 -1.77
N VAL A 236 14.05 0.31 -1.82
CA VAL A 236 14.87 1.03 -2.81
C VAL A 236 15.09 0.10 -3.99
N PHE A 237 14.53 0.43 -5.15
CA PHE A 237 14.55 -0.44 -6.33
C PHE A 237 15.35 0.18 -7.47
N ASP A 238 16.52 -0.41 -7.72
CA ASP A 238 17.43 -0.14 -8.84
C ASP A 238 17.69 1.36 -9.07
N THR A 239 17.81 2.12 -7.97
CA THR A 239 18.00 3.56 -7.94
C THR A 239 18.60 4.02 -6.61
N GLU A 240 19.04 5.28 -6.53
CA GLU A 240 19.42 5.98 -5.30
C GLU A 240 20.39 5.21 -4.38
N ALA A 241 21.32 4.43 -4.96
CA ALA A 241 22.28 3.63 -4.20
C ALA A 241 23.20 4.50 -3.32
N ASP A 242 23.50 5.72 -3.75
CA ASP A 242 24.27 6.72 -3.01
C ASP A 242 23.53 7.24 -1.75
N LYS A 243 22.21 7.04 -1.66
CA LYS A 243 21.39 7.48 -0.53
C LYS A 243 21.18 6.42 0.54
N ILE A 244 21.63 5.18 0.33
CA ILE A 244 21.41 4.07 1.27
C ILE A 244 21.88 4.41 2.69
N GLN A 245 23.05 5.05 2.83
CA GLN A 245 23.58 5.43 4.15
C GLN A 245 22.67 6.42 4.87
N GLN A 246 22.15 7.41 4.15
CA GLN A 246 21.20 8.38 4.68
C GLN A 246 19.89 7.68 5.11
N ILE A 247 19.37 6.79 4.26
CA ILE A 247 18.14 6.03 4.54
C ILE A 247 18.32 5.16 5.80
N LEU A 248 19.49 4.56 6.00
CA LEU A 248 19.81 3.78 7.21
C LEU A 248 19.85 4.65 8.48
N GLN A 249 20.36 5.88 8.40
CA GLN A 249 20.31 6.81 9.53
C GLN A 249 18.87 7.21 9.86
N ASP A 250 18.09 7.54 8.83
CA ASP A 250 16.67 7.88 8.98
C ASP A 250 15.83 6.69 9.47
N LYS A 251 16.23 5.45 9.18
CA LYS A 251 15.62 4.23 9.73
C LYS A 251 15.59 4.26 11.27
N VAL A 252 16.68 4.70 11.90
CA VAL A 252 16.77 4.77 13.37
C VAL A 252 15.76 5.78 13.94
N LYS A 253 15.53 6.87 13.21
CA LYS A 253 14.62 7.95 13.62
C LYS A 253 13.14 7.60 13.38
N PHE A 254 12.81 7.02 12.23
CA PHE A 254 11.42 6.80 11.80
C PHE A 254 10.93 5.36 11.99
N GLY A 255 11.82 4.41 12.29
CA GLY A 255 11.45 3.04 12.70
C GLY A 255 10.92 2.13 11.60
N PHE A 256 11.16 2.45 10.32
CA PHE A 256 10.81 1.57 9.19
C PHE A 256 11.84 0.43 9.01
N ASN A 257 11.53 -0.56 8.18
CA ASN A 257 12.53 -1.50 7.65
C ASN A 257 13.03 -1.09 6.25
N LEU A 258 14.22 -1.55 5.85
CA LEU A 258 14.83 -1.21 4.56
C LEU A 258 15.11 -2.47 3.74
N ILE A 259 14.63 -2.49 2.50
CA ILE A 259 15.00 -3.48 1.49
C ILE A 259 15.60 -2.74 0.31
N VAL A 260 16.83 -3.08 -0.07
CA VAL A 260 17.48 -2.54 -1.26
C VAL A 260 17.54 -3.65 -2.31
N LEU A 261 17.04 -3.38 -3.50
CA LEU A 261 17.06 -4.29 -4.62
C LEU A 261 17.82 -3.62 -5.76
N SER A 262 18.90 -4.23 -6.24
CA SER A 262 19.72 -3.67 -7.33
C SER A 262 19.98 -4.68 -8.44
N ASN A 263 20.29 -4.18 -9.63
CA ASN A 263 20.81 -4.99 -10.73
C ASN A 263 22.12 -4.38 -11.24
N SER A 264 23.16 -4.42 -10.39
CA SER A 264 24.49 -3.91 -10.71
C SER A 264 25.50 -5.04 -10.85
N VAL A 265 26.49 -4.86 -11.74
CA VAL A 265 27.67 -5.73 -11.80
C VAL A 265 28.55 -5.52 -10.57
N THR A 266 28.59 -4.28 -10.06
CA THR A 266 29.33 -3.88 -8.87
C THR A 266 28.38 -3.15 -7.92
N PRO A 267 27.60 -3.87 -7.11
CA PRO A 267 26.68 -3.24 -6.17
C PRO A 267 27.45 -2.42 -5.13
N LEU A 268 26.96 -1.22 -4.85
CA LEU A 268 27.54 -0.35 -3.84
C LEU A 268 27.31 -0.97 -2.46
N LYS A 269 28.37 -1.49 -1.85
CA LYS A 269 28.31 -2.10 -0.53
C LYS A 269 28.26 -1.00 0.53
N ASN A 270 27.46 -1.22 1.57
CA ASN A 270 27.37 -0.35 2.72
C ASN A 270 27.52 -1.21 3.99
N GLU A 271 28.40 -0.83 4.90
CA GLU A 271 28.71 -1.62 6.11
C GLU A 271 27.49 -1.81 7.03
N GLY A 272 26.51 -0.91 6.97
CA GLY A 272 25.30 -0.96 7.79
C GLY A 272 24.21 -1.91 7.28
N ILE A 273 24.41 -2.59 6.14
CA ILE A 273 23.42 -3.51 5.56
C ILE A 273 24.11 -4.67 4.82
N SER A 274 23.70 -5.89 5.13
CA SER A 274 24.22 -7.07 4.42
C SER A 274 23.81 -7.04 2.95
N CYS A 275 24.79 -7.13 2.05
CA CYS A 275 24.61 -7.18 0.61
C CYS A 275 24.76 -8.63 0.11
N TRP A 276 23.63 -9.26 -0.25
CA TRP A 276 23.61 -10.53 -0.95
C TRP A 276 23.68 -10.32 -2.46
N ASN A 277 24.54 -11.08 -3.14
CA ASN A 277 24.63 -11.06 -4.60
C ASN A 277 24.23 -12.43 -5.13
N TRP A 278 23.25 -12.47 -6.04
CA TRP A 278 23.02 -13.68 -6.82
C TRP A 278 24.19 -13.90 -7.78
N PHE A 279 24.95 -14.96 -7.56
CA PHE A 279 25.98 -15.42 -8.49
C PHE A 279 25.38 -16.34 -9.56
N ARG A 280 26.06 -16.42 -10.71
CA ARG A 280 25.59 -17.20 -11.85
C ARG A 280 25.36 -18.67 -11.47
N GLU A 281 26.28 -19.24 -10.70
CA GLU A 281 26.27 -20.63 -10.25
C GLU A 281 25.04 -20.92 -9.38
N GLU A 282 24.72 -20.03 -8.44
CA GLU A 282 23.54 -20.15 -7.57
C GLU A 282 22.24 -20.07 -8.38
N THR A 283 22.22 -19.20 -9.38
CA THR A 283 21.05 -19.04 -10.26
C THR A 283 20.85 -20.24 -11.16
N GLU A 284 21.93 -20.89 -11.62
CA GLU A 284 21.88 -22.10 -12.42
C GLU A 284 21.36 -23.28 -11.60
N ILE A 285 21.83 -23.43 -10.35
CA ILE A 285 21.31 -24.46 -9.42
C ILE A 285 19.80 -24.31 -9.23
N LEU A 286 19.32 -23.10 -8.92
CA LEU A 286 17.89 -22.85 -8.70
C LEU A 286 17.03 -23.01 -9.96
N LYS A 287 17.61 -22.84 -11.15
CA LYS A 287 16.92 -23.11 -12.43
C LYS A 287 16.84 -24.62 -12.74
N THR A 288 17.79 -25.41 -12.24
CA THR A 288 17.82 -26.87 -12.44
C THR A 288 17.01 -27.66 -11.41
N LEU A 289 16.77 -27.09 -10.22
CA LEU A 289 15.86 -27.66 -9.22
C LEU A 289 14.42 -27.60 -9.68
#